data_AF-A0A401UF10-F1
#
_entry.id   AF-A0A401UF10-F1
#
_cell.length_a   1.000
_cell.length_b   1.000
_cell.length_c   1.000
_cell.angle_alpha   90.00
_cell.angle_beta   90.00
_cell.angle_gamma   90.00
#
_symmetry.space_group_name_H-M   'P 1'
#
loop_
_entity.id
_entity.type
_entity.pdbx_description
1 polymer ?
#
loop_
_entity_poly.entity_id
_entity_poly.type
_entity_poly.pdbx_seq_one_letter_code
_entity_poly.pdbx_strand_id
1 'polypeptide(L)'
;MGIECKTALDSERLIIALISAELKSRKFFNTLQDLGLDDSWYQPHLDDTILSCLGIDDDTNETFDFYYDVMNKHAEKIDKTKSSVTKQAKAVYKKLKAMKSQR
;
A
#
# COMPACT_ATOMS: atom_id res chain seq x y z
N MET A 1 14.21 14.24 9.46
CA MET A 1 13.62 15.40 8.73
C MET A 1 12.15 15.04 8.51
N GLY A 2 11.27 15.54 9.38
CA GLY A 2 9.87 15.10 9.44
C GLY A 2 9.05 15.70 8.32
N ILE A 3 8.31 14.87 7.58
CA ILE A 3 7.33 15.34 6.59
C ILE A 3 6.12 15.84 7.38
N GLU A 4 6.06 17.13 7.66
CA GLU A 4 4.88 17.74 8.29
C GLU A 4 3.72 17.78 7.30
N CYS A 5 2.74 16.89 7.52
CA CYS A 5 1.55 16.80 6.70
C CYS A 5 0.55 17.90 7.09
N LYS A 6 0.51 18.97 6.28
CA LYS A 6 -0.43 20.09 6.44
C LYS A 6 -1.86 19.61 6.14
N THR A 7 -2.68 19.40 7.16
CA THR A 7 -4.11 19.01 7.13
C THR A 7 -4.44 17.52 6.88
N ALA A 8 -5.48 17.02 7.57
CA ALA A 8 -5.90 15.61 7.52
C ALA A 8 -6.39 15.16 6.13
N LEU A 9 -6.93 16.08 5.32
CA LEU A 9 -7.36 15.78 3.94
C LEU A 9 -6.14 15.56 3.02
N ASP A 10 -5.07 16.31 3.24
CA ASP A 10 -3.82 16.17 2.49
C ASP A 10 -3.06 14.91 2.94
N SER A 11 -3.16 14.53 4.21
CA SER A 11 -2.66 13.24 4.72
C SER A 11 -3.35 12.06 4.06
N GLU A 12 -4.68 12.08 3.94
CA GLU A 12 -5.42 11.00 3.27
C GLU A 12 -5.04 10.88 1.79
N ARG A 13 -4.95 12.01 1.06
CA ARG A 13 -4.56 12.02 -0.35
C ARG A 13 -3.14 11.49 -0.55
N LEU A 14 -2.22 11.88 0.32
CA LEU A 14 -0.85 11.38 0.33
C LEU A 14 -0.81 9.86 0.55
N ILE A 15 -1.48 9.36 1.59
CA ILE A 15 -1.52 7.93 1.90
C ILE A 15 -2.12 7.13 0.73
N ILE A 16 -3.22 7.60 0.14
CA ILE A 16 -3.83 6.95 -1.04
C ILE A 16 -2.87 6.96 -2.23
N ALA A 17 -2.09 8.04 -2.42
CA ALA A 17 -1.10 8.11 -3.49
C ALA A 17 0.05 7.12 -3.26
N LEU A 18 0.55 7.00 -2.02
CA LEU A 18 1.57 6.02 -1.63
C LEU A 18 1.06 4.58 -1.85
N ILE A 19 -0.14 4.26 -1.36
CA ILE A 19 -0.79 2.96 -1.59
C ILE A 19 -0.95 2.70 -3.08
N SER A 20 -1.31 3.70 -3.88
CA SER A 20 -1.44 3.56 -5.33
C SER A 20 -0.10 3.24 -6.00
N ALA A 21 1.01 3.81 -5.52
CA ALA A 21 2.35 3.52 -6.02
C ALA A 21 2.77 2.09 -5.68
N GLU A 22 2.59 1.69 -4.43
CA GLU A 22 2.91 0.35 -3.93
C GLU A 22 2.08 -0.75 -4.63
N LEU A 23 0.77 -0.53 -4.82
CA LEU A 23 -0.09 -1.48 -5.53
C LEU A 23 0.34 -1.70 -7.00
N LYS A 24 0.78 -0.63 -7.69
CA LYS A 24 1.33 -0.76 -9.05
C LYS A 24 2.65 -1.54 -9.05
N SER A 25 3.52 -1.24 -8.08
CA SER A 25 4.78 -1.95 -7.88
C SER A 25 4.54 -3.45 -7.72
N ARG A 26 3.70 -3.84 -6.76
CA ARG A 26 3.34 -5.24 -6.51
C ARG A 26 2.73 -5.90 -7.73
N LYS A 27 1.76 -5.28 -8.40
CA LYS A 27 1.17 -5.86 -9.61
C LYS A 27 2.23 -6.10 -10.69
N PHE A 28 3.14 -5.16 -10.89
CA PHE A 28 4.22 -5.28 -11.85
C PHE A 28 5.17 -6.41 -11.50
N PHE A 29 5.72 -6.42 -10.28
CA PHE A 29 6.69 -7.44 -9.86
C PHE A 29 6.10 -8.83 -9.72
N ASN A 30 4.87 -8.97 -9.21
CA ASN A 30 4.18 -10.27 -9.20
C ASN A 30 3.98 -10.80 -10.63
N THR A 31 3.64 -9.92 -11.59
CA THR A 31 3.50 -10.33 -12.99
C THR A 31 4.85 -10.74 -13.60
N LEU A 32 5.94 -10.06 -13.25
CA LEU A 32 7.28 -10.47 -13.68
C LEU A 32 7.66 -11.83 -13.09
N GLN A 33 7.40 -12.05 -11.81
CA GLN A 33 7.64 -13.31 -11.13
C GLN A 33 6.82 -14.46 -11.75
N ASP A 34 5.55 -14.23 -12.07
CA ASP A 34 4.68 -15.20 -12.76
C ASP A 34 5.23 -15.59 -14.16
N LEU A 35 6.04 -14.73 -14.77
CA LEU A 35 6.73 -14.97 -16.04
C LEU A 35 8.14 -15.58 -15.86
N GLY A 36 8.57 -15.86 -14.62
CA GLY A 36 9.90 -16.36 -14.29
C GLY A 36 11.00 -15.28 -14.32
N LEU A 37 10.62 -14.01 -14.18
CA LEU A 37 11.53 -12.86 -14.09
C LEU A 37 11.55 -12.33 -12.65
N ASP A 38 12.27 -12.99 -11.76
CA ASP A 38 12.19 -12.77 -10.30
C ASP A 38 13.40 -12.03 -9.69
N ASP A 39 14.42 -11.68 -10.47
CA ASP A 39 15.65 -11.04 -9.97
C ASP A 39 15.61 -9.50 -10.05
N SER A 40 14.66 -8.86 -9.37
CA SER A 40 14.61 -7.39 -9.30
C SER A 40 14.95 -6.81 -7.93
N TRP A 41 16.01 -6.01 -7.90
CA TRP A 41 16.55 -5.35 -6.72
C TRP A 41 15.95 -3.96 -6.46
N TYR A 42 15.10 -3.48 -7.37
CA TYR A 42 14.61 -2.09 -7.39
C TYR A 42 13.13 -1.97 -7.04
N GLN A 43 12.56 -2.97 -6.36
CA GLN A 43 11.19 -2.89 -5.90
C GLN A 43 11.08 -1.82 -4.81
N PRO A 44 10.26 -0.76 -5.01
CA PRO A 44 9.97 0.16 -3.92
C PRO A 44 9.19 -0.59 -2.84
N HIS A 45 9.65 -0.47 -1.61
CA HIS A 45 9.01 -0.93 -0.38
C HIS A 45 8.47 0.29 0.35
N LEU A 46 7.18 0.60 0.17
CA LEU A 46 6.52 1.75 0.79
C LEU A 46 5.73 1.40 2.05
N ASP A 47 5.80 0.14 2.49
CA ASP A 47 5.15 -0.45 3.66
C ASP A 47 5.32 0.40 4.91
N ASP A 48 6.54 0.54 5.43
CA ASP A 48 6.84 1.31 6.64
C ASP A 48 6.32 2.75 6.54
N THR A 49 6.51 3.39 5.38
CA THR A 49 6.06 4.78 5.18
C THR A 49 4.54 4.87 5.26
N ILE A 50 3.81 3.93 4.65
CA ILE A 50 2.34 3.91 4.66
C ILE A 50 1.82 3.61 6.08
N LEU A 51 2.40 2.61 6.77
CA LEU A 51 2.03 2.23 8.13
C LEU A 51 2.28 3.38 9.12
N SER A 52 3.44 4.02 9.02
CA SER A 52 3.82 5.19 9.83
C SER A 52 2.89 6.37 9.57
N CYS A 53 2.55 6.67 8.31
CA CYS A 53 1.58 7.72 7.98
C CYS A 53 0.17 7.45 8.54
N LEU A 54 -0.21 6.17 8.70
CA LEU A 54 -1.47 5.78 9.31
C LEU A 54 -1.39 5.73 10.85
N GLY A 55 -0.20 5.74 11.43
CA GLY A 55 0.03 5.58 12.87
C GLY A 55 -0.40 4.19 13.36
N ILE A 56 -0.12 3.16 12.57
CA ILE A 56 -0.34 1.74 12.91
C ILE A 56 0.96 0.93 12.84
N ASP A 57 2.08 1.61 12.61
CA ASP A 57 3.42 1.02 12.63
C ASP A 57 3.79 0.67 14.07
N ASP A 58 3.68 -0.62 14.40
CA ASP A 58 3.94 -1.17 15.74
C ASP A 58 5.05 -2.23 15.74
N ASP A 59 5.78 -2.35 14.62
CA ASP A 59 6.84 -3.35 14.40
C ASP A 59 6.40 -4.81 14.65
N THR A 60 5.09 -5.09 14.66
CA THR A 60 4.57 -6.45 14.87
C THR A 60 4.40 -7.19 13.55
N ASN A 61 4.74 -8.49 13.56
CA ASN A 61 4.53 -9.36 12.41
C ASN A 61 3.05 -9.40 12.01
N GLU A 62 2.13 -9.34 12.96
CA GLU A 62 0.69 -9.37 12.70
C GLU A 62 0.23 -8.16 11.87
N THR A 63 0.78 -6.96 12.12
CA THR A 63 0.49 -5.77 11.32
C THR A 63 1.04 -5.90 9.91
N PHE A 64 2.28 -6.36 9.78
CA PHE A 64 2.93 -6.56 8.49
C PHE A 64 2.23 -7.62 7.65
N ASP A 65 1.84 -8.76 8.26
CA ASP A 65 1.12 -9.84 7.59
C ASP A 65 -0.24 -9.35 7.08
N PHE A 66 -1.00 -8.65 7.94
CA PHE A 66 -2.29 -8.08 7.53
C PHE A 66 -2.12 -7.07 6.38
N TYR A 67 -1.12 -6.20 6.48
CA TYR A 67 -0.80 -5.23 5.43
C TYR A 67 -0.46 -5.94 4.12
N TYR A 68 0.43 -6.93 4.18
CA TYR A 68 0.91 -7.67 3.02
C TYR A 68 -0.24 -8.40 2.30
N ASP A 69 -1.09 -9.09 3.06
CA ASP A 69 -2.29 -9.77 2.56
C ASP A 69 -3.27 -8.82 1.88
N VAL A 70 -3.56 -7.67 2.53
CA VAL A 70 -4.45 -6.66 1.98
C VAL A 70 -3.88 -6.11 0.67
N MET A 71 -2.58 -5.80 0.63
CA MET A 71 -1.95 -5.22 -0.54
C MET A 71 -1.91 -6.19 -1.71
N ASN A 72 -1.50 -7.45 -1.51
CA ASN A 72 -1.45 -8.45 -2.57
C ASN A 72 -2.84 -8.74 -3.16
N LYS A 73 -3.84 -8.98 -2.30
CA LYS A 73 -5.23 -9.22 -2.71
C LYS A 73 -5.83 -8.07 -3.52
N HIS A 74 -5.40 -6.84 -3.26
CA HIS A 74 -5.89 -5.66 -3.99
C HIS A 74 -5.06 -5.37 -5.24
N ALA A 75 -3.77 -5.69 -5.25
CA ALA A 75 -2.91 -5.58 -6.43
C ALA A 75 -3.37 -6.52 -7.56
N GLU A 76 -3.74 -7.76 -7.23
CA GLU A 76 -4.25 -8.74 -8.21
C GLU A 76 -5.47 -8.24 -9.00
N LYS A 77 -6.32 -7.44 -8.35
CA LYS A 77 -7.58 -6.91 -8.90
C LYS A 77 -7.40 -5.70 -9.81
N ILE A 78 -6.17 -5.20 -9.96
CA ILE A 78 -5.88 -4.04 -10.81
C ILE A 78 -5.88 -4.46 -12.27
N ASP A 79 -6.68 -3.73 -13.06
CA ASP A 79 -6.64 -3.76 -14.52
C ASP A 79 -5.78 -2.62 -15.08
N LYS A 80 -5.73 -2.48 -16.42
CA LYS A 80 -4.88 -1.51 -17.12
C LYS A 80 -5.33 -0.04 -17.00
N THR A 81 -6.30 0.27 -16.15
CA THR A 81 -6.87 1.63 -16.02
C THR A 81 -6.47 2.32 -14.72
N LYS A 82 -6.28 3.65 -14.80
CA LYS A 82 -6.01 4.50 -13.63
C LYS A 82 -7.16 4.47 -12.61
N SER A 83 -8.41 4.34 -13.07
CA SER A 83 -9.59 4.25 -12.20
C SER A 83 -9.57 2.97 -11.36
N SER A 84 -9.11 1.85 -11.91
CA SER A 84 -8.96 0.59 -11.19
C SER A 84 -7.96 0.71 -10.04
N VAL A 85 -6.75 1.25 -10.31
CA VAL A 85 -5.74 1.52 -9.27
C VAL A 85 -6.31 2.41 -8.16
N THR A 86 -6.97 3.51 -8.52
CA THR A 86 -7.53 4.46 -7.55
C THR A 86 -8.62 3.81 -6.70
N LYS A 87 -9.47 2.96 -7.30
CA LYS A 87 -10.52 2.22 -6.59
C LYS A 87 -9.92 1.25 -5.58
N GLN A 88 -8.90 0.49 -5.97
CA GLN A 88 -8.24 -0.46 -5.07
C GLN A 88 -7.48 0.26 -3.95
N ALA A 89 -6.77 1.35 -4.25
CA ALA A 89 -6.05 2.13 -3.26
C ALA A 89 -6.97 2.71 -2.17
N LYS A 90 -8.13 3.26 -2.57
CA LYS A 90 -9.15 3.72 -1.62
C LYS A 90 -9.71 2.57 -0.76
N ALA A 91 -9.87 1.38 -1.34
CA ALA A 91 -10.37 0.21 -0.61
C ALA A 91 -9.34 -0.29 0.42
N VAL A 92 -8.06 -0.32 0.05
CA VAL A 92 -6.95 -0.63 0.96
C VAL A 92 -6.90 0.39 2.09
N TYR A 93 -6.88 1.69 1.78
CA TYR A 93 -6.84 2.75 2.79
C TYR A 93 -7.95 2.59 3.83
N LYS A 94 -9.19 2.31 3.40
CA LYS A 94 -10.31 2.05 4.31
C LYS A 94 -10.07 0.85 5.22
N LYS A 95 -9.48 -0.24 4.70
CA LYS A 95 -9.16 -1.44 5.49
C LYS A 95 -8.07 -1.19 6.52
N LEU A 96 -6.97 -0.56 6.11
CA LEU A 96 -5.87 -0.24 7.02
C LEU A 96 -6.33 0.75 8.11
N LYS A 97 -7.16 1.74 7.74
CA LYS A 97 -7.76 2.67 8.71
C LYS A 97 -8.73 1.99 9.67
N ALA A 98 -9.48 0.97 9.22
CA ALA A 98 -10.37 0.20 10.09
C ALA A 98 -9.59 -0.66 11.09
N MET A 99 -8.42 -1.19 10.71
CA MET A 99 -7.52 -1.90 11.63
C MET A 99 -7.07 -0.99 12.77
N LYS A 100 -6.71 0.28 12.48
CA LYS A 100 -6.39 1.28 13.50
C LYS A 100 -7.50 1.45 14.52
N SER A 101 -8.77 1.39 14.11
CA SER A 101 -9.91 1.60 15.01
C SER A 101 -10.23 0.39 15.89
N GLN A 102 -9.59 -0.77 15.67
CA GLN A 102 -9.78 -2.00 16.45
C GLN A 102 -8.68 -2.21 17.50
N ARG A 103 -7.69 -1.33 17.55
CA ARG A 103 -6.58 -1.30 18.51
C ARG A 103 -6.61 0.00 19.29
#